data_AF-A0A177DXS2-F1
#
_entry.id   AF-A0A177DXS2-F1
#
_cell.length_a   1.000
_cell.length_b   1.000
_cell.length_c   1.000
_cell.angle_alpha   90.00
_cell.angle_beta   90.00
_cell.angle_gamma   90.00
#
_symmetry.space_group_name_H-M   'P 1'
#
loop_
_entity.id
_entity.type
_entity.pdbx_description
1 polymer ?
#
loop_
_entity_poly.entity_id
_entity_poly.type
_entity_poly.pdbx_seq_one_letter_code
_entity_poly.pdbx_strand_id
1 'polypeptide(L)'
;MATKDAVQTSQVGRMKFDPSSFLLVRVGCDSSQQEFLLHEGILCARSEFFRRALNGNWIEKKERLVKLPEDDPQTFAFYVSFIYTNVIFDATALQTMTPDEFQAHILAVVKLYVLAEKLQDRQAKNEALRTVLSDTAERSFADSLPNAEIVQFMYNNTLQGSLGRRLMVDLWNDVHATSIIEQREGICKEFFVDLAHALLGERPSRKRNGALSYGAKEYCEEL
;
A
#
# COMPACT_ATOMS: atom_id res chain seq x y z
N MET A 1 60.34 15.45 8.65
CA MET A 1 59.70 14.75 7.51
C MET A 1 58.29 14.39 7.94
N ALA A 2 57.30 15.17 7.52
CA ALA A 2 55.88 14.93 7.82
C ALA A 2 55.18 14.54 6.52
N THR A 3 54.61 13.35 6.47
CA THR A 3 53.80 12.84 5.36
C THR A 3 52.38 13.41 5.47
N LYS A 4 51.95 14.06 4.38
CA LYS A 4 50.58 14.53 4.16
C LYS A 4 49.74 13.37 3.65
N ASP A 5 48.74 12.95 4.42
CA ASP A 5 47.62 12.18 3.87
C ASP A 5 46.48 13.13 3.53
N ALA A 6 46.28 13.32 2.23
CA ALA A 6 45.15 14.03 1.67
C ALA A 6 43.94 13.08 1.67
N VAL A 7 42.98 13.33 2.55
CA VAL A 7 41.66 12.70 2.49
C VAL A 7 40.92 13.30 1.30
N GLN A 8 40.71 12.46 0.30
CA GLN A 8 40.01 12.78 -0.93
C GLN A 8 38.51 12.80 -0.65
N THR A 9 37.97 14.00 -0.39
CA THR A 9 36.53 14.19 -0.20
C THR A 9 35.82 13.97 -1.52
N SER A 10 35.13 12.83 -1.63
CA SER A 10 34.21 12.49 -2.71
C SER A 10 33.11 13.56 -2.83
N GLN A 11 33.10 14.28 -3.95
CA GLN A 11 32.06 15.24 -4.30
C GLN A 11 30.73 14.52 -4.53
N VAL A 12 29.85 14.54 -3.54
CA VAL A 12 28.43 14.25 -3.73
C VAL A 12 27.83 15.42 -4.50
N GLY A 13 27.25 15.14 -5.68
CA GLY A 13 26.67 16.17 -6.55
C GLY A 13 25.68 17.06 -5.78
N ARG A 14 25.89 18.39 -5.87
CA ARG A 14 25.01 19.40 -5.28
C ARG A 14 23.56 19.15 -5.72
N MET A 15 22.67 18.90 -4.76
CA MET A 15 21.23 18.90 -4.96
C MET A 15 20.82 20.25 -5.59
N LYS A 16 20.05 20.22 -6.68
CA LYS A 16 19.60 21.41 -7.44
C LYS A 16 18.20 21.89 -7.00
N PHE A 17 17.90 21.84 -5.71
CA PHE A 17 16.70 22.47 -5.15
C PHE A 17 17.06 23.27 -3.91
N ASP A 18 16.34 24.36 -3.68
CA ASP A 18 16.47 25.14 -2.46
C ASP A 18 15.67 24.42 -1.36
N PRO A 19 16.29 23.92 -0.29
CA PRO A 19 15.56 23.23 0.78
C PRO A 19 14.51 24.12 1.48
N SER A 20 14.60 25.44 1.32
CA SER A 20 13.65 26.42 1.85
C SER A 20 12.53 26.78 0.87
N SER A 21 12.53 26.26 -0.37
CA SER A 21 11.45 26.54 -1.32
C SER A 21 10.19 25.75 -0.99
N PHE A 22 9.07 26.35 -1.39
CA PHE A 22 7.76 25.74 -1.31
C PHE A 22 7.34 25.18 -2.67
N LEU A 23 6.59 24.09 -2.64
CA LEU A 23 5.95 23.46 -3.78
C LEU A 23 4.45 23.48 -3.56
N LEU A 24 3.70 23.95 -4.56
CA LEU A 24 2.25 23.80 -4.58
C LEU A 24 1.89 22.43 -5.15
N VAL A 25 1.16 21.62 -4.40
CA VAL A 25 0.61 20.34 -4.88
C VAL A 25 -0.90 20.46 -4.93
N ARG A 26 -1.47 20.23 -6.10
CA ARG A 26 -2.90 20.32 -6.36
C ARG A 26 -3.45 18.91 -6.58
N VAL A 27 -4.39 18.49 -5.75
CA VAL A 27 -4.88 17.11 -5.67
C VAL A 27 -6.38 17.09 -5.92
N GLY A 28 -6.87 16.08 -6.63
CA GLY A 28 -8.28 15.89 -6.93
C GLY A 28 -8.74 16.56 -8.23
N CYS A 29 -9.91 16.12 -8.70
CA CYS A 29 -10.57 16.64 -9.90
C CYS A 29 -11.23 18.00 -9.65
N ASP A 30 -11.60 18.70 -10.71
CA ASP A 30 -12.03 20.11 -10.64
C ASP A 30 -13.13 20.42 -9.61
N SER A 31 -14.02 19.48 -9.31
CA SER A 31 -15.10 19.65 -8.31
C SER A 31 -14.70 19.40 -6.84
N SER A 32 -13.58 18.72 -6.59
CA SER A 32 -13.11 18.37 -5.24
C SER A 32 -11.63 18.72 -5.02
N GLN A 33 -11.09 19.60 -5.85
CA GLN A 33 -9.68 19.94 -5.86
C GLN A 33 -9.24 20.65 -4.57
N GLN A 34 -8.08 20.28 -4.05
CA GLN A 34 -7.43 20.94 -2.92
C GLN A 34 -5.97 21.25 -3.23
N GLU A 35 -5.47 22.33 -2.64
CA GLU A 35 -4.09 22.78 -2.81
C GLU A 35 -3.32 22.68 -1.49
N PHE A 36 -2.10 22.17 -1.58
CA PHE A 36 -1.19 21.96 -0.47
C PHE A 36 0.11 22.70 -0.74
N LEU A 37 0.45 23.70 0.07
CA LEU A 37 1.73 24.40 0.02
C LEU A 37 2.72 23.73 0.96
N LEU A 38 3.72 23.04 0.42
CA LEU A 38 4.60 22.13 1.16
C LEU A 38 6.06 22.47 0.97
N HIS A 39 6.91 22.05 1.91
CA HIS A 39 8.36 22.22 1.75
C HIS A 39 8.90 21.24 0.71
N GLU A 40 9.50 21.81 -0.34
CA GLU A 40 10.09 21.05 -1.43
C GLU A 40 11.16 20.08 -0.94
N GLY A 41 11.99 20.52 0.01
CA GLY A 41 13.06 19.71 0.56
C GLY A 41 12.55 18.44 1.25
N ILE A 42 11.41 18.53 1.96
CA ILE A 42 10.80 17.37 2.63
C ILE A 42 10.28 16.39 1.58
N LEU A 43 9.50 16.87 0.60
CA LEU A 43 8.95 16.02 -0.45
C LEU A 43 10.04 15.34 -1.28
N CYS A 44 11.07 16.07 -1.70
CA CYS A 44 12.16 15.51 -2.51
C CYS A 44 13.05 14.54 -1.73
N ALA A 45 13.23 14.75 -0.42
CA ALA A 45 13.96 13.82 0.44
C ALA A 45 13.21 12.50 0.59
N ARG A 46 11.88 12.56 0.72
CA ARG A 46 10.99 11.41 0.95
C ARG A 46 10.65 10.63 -0.32
N SER A 47 10.35 11.33 -1.41
CA SER A 47 9.72 10.77 -2.61
C SER A 47 10.59 10.96 -3.84
N GLU A 48 10.89 9.85 -4.52
CA GLU A 48 11.62 9.88 -5.79
C GLU A 48 10.79 10.55 -6.89
N PHE A 49 9.46 10.41 -6.87
CA PHE A 49 8.56 11.08 -7.79
C PHE A 49 8.74 12.60 -7.75
N PHE A 50 8.62 13.22 -6.57
CA PHE A 50 8.79 14.67 -6.44
C PHE A 50 10.22 15.11 -6.78
N ARG A 51 11.23 14.32 -6.36
CA ARG A 51 12.63 14.59 -6.71
C ARG A 51 12.84 14.63 -8.21
N ARG A 52 12.24 13.72 -8.97
CA ARG A 52 12.35 13.67 -10.45
C ARG A 52 11.57 14.80 -11.11
N ALA A 53 10.35 15.05 -10.65
CA ALA A 53 9.49 16.13 -11.16
C ALA A 53 10.21 17.49 -11.08
N LEU A 54 10.95 17.74 -10.00
CA LEU A 54 11.58 19.03 -9.72
C LEU A 54 13.04 19.16 -10.18
N ASN A 55 13.75 18.05 -10.41
CA ASN A 55 15.13 18.10 -10.92
C ASN A 55 15.23 18.13 -12.46
N GLY A 56 14.13 17.89 -13.19
CA GLY A 56 14.11 17.90 -14.66
C GLY A 56 14.01 19.30 -15.29
N ASN A 57 13.64 19.33 -16.58
CA ASN A 57 13.31 20.55 -17.35
C ASN A 57 11.79 20.68 -17.59
N TRP A 58 10.98 20.03 -16.74
CA TRP A 58 9.54 19.93 -16.88
C TRP A 58 8.82 21.21 -16.44
N ILE A 59 7.53 21.34 -16.79
CA ILE A 59 6.73 22.54 -16.53
C ILE A 59 6.52 22.73 -15.02
N GLU A 60 6.45 21.63 -14.28
CA GLU A 60 6.27 21.56 -12.83
C GLU A 60 7.38 22.29 -12.08
N LYS A 61 8.61 22.24 -12.61
CA LYS A 61 9.74 22.99 -12.05
C LYS A 61 9.63 24.48 -12.31
N LYS A 62 9.14 24.87 -13.50
CA LYS A 62 8.97 26.28 -13.88
C LYS A 62 7.81 26.92 -13.11
N GLU A 63 6.70 26.19 -12.96
CA GLU A 63 5.49 26.64 -12.29
C GLU A 63 5.51 26.40 -10.78
N ARG A 64 6.45 25.58 -10.28
CA ARG A 64 6.48 25.10 -8.88
C ARG A 64 5.13 24.53 -8.45
N LEU A 65 4.51 23.79 -9.37
CA LEU A 65 3.19 23.20 -9.23
C LEU A 65 3.22 21.74 -9.69
N VAL A 66 2.77 20.83 -8.85
CA VAL A 66 2.51 19.42 -9.22
C VAL A 66 1.02 19.16 -9.14
N LYS A 67 0.46 18.52 -10.16
CA LYS A 67 -0.97 18.18 -10.24
C LYS A 67 -1.17 16.68 -10.11
N LEU A 68 -2.10 16.29 -9.26
CA LEU A 68 -2.49 14.91 -8.93
C LEU A 68 -4.03 14.77 -9.07
N PRO A 69 -4.56 14.87 -10.29
CA PRO A 69 -6.01 15.03 -10.52
C PRO A 69 -6.83 13.76 -10.21
N GLU A 70 -6.20 12.59 -10.25
CA GLU A 70 -6.84 11.29 -10.01
C GLU A 70 -6.75 10.85 -8.55
N ASP A 71 -5.97 11.56 -7.73
CA ASP A 71 -5.73 11.19 -6.34
C ASP A 71 -6.73 11.87 -5.40
N ASP A 72 -7.01 11.18 -4.30
CA ASP A 72 -7.93 11.67 -3.26
C ASP A 72 -7.23 12.70 -2.34
N PRO A 73 -7.77 13.93 -2.20
CA PRO A 73 -7.20 14.95 -1.34
C PRO A 73 -7.06 14.53 0.13
N GLN A 74 -7.99 13.75 0.67
CA GLN A 74 -7.93 13.30 2.07
C GLN A 74 -6.75 12.35 2.29
N THR A 75 -6.56 11.39 1.37
CA THR A 75 -5.42 10.48 1.38
C THR A 75 -4.09 11.24 1.24
N PHE A 76 -4.05 12.27 0.39
CA PHE A 76 -2.85 13.11 0.27
C PHE A 76 -2.58 13.95 1.51
N ALA A 77 -3.62 14.53 2.12
CA ALA A 77 -3.49 15.24 3.40
C ALA A 77 -2.95 14.31 4.51
N PHE A 78 -3.41 13.06 4.53
CA PHE A 78 -2.89 12.05 5.46
C PHE A 78 -1.41 11.74 5.21
N TYR A 79 -1.02 11.54 3.95
CA TYR A 79 0.38 11.38 3.57
C TYR A 79 1.23 12.58 4.00
N VAL A 80 0.74 13.81 3.80
CA VAL A 80 1.42 15.04 4.24
C VAL A 80 1.59 15.04 5.77
N SER A 81 0.52 14.76 6.53
CA SER A 81 0.62 14.67 7.99
C SER A 81 1.69 13.67 8.41
N PHE A 82 1.71 12.48 7.79
CA PHE A 82 2.69 11.45 8.07
C PHE A 82 4.12 11.88 7.75
N ILE A 83 4.42 12.48 6.58
CA ILE A 83 5.81 12.85 6.26
C ILE A 83 6.36 13.97 7.15
N TYR A 84 5.49 14.80 7.75
CA TYR A 84 5.88 15.84 8.68
C TYR A 84 6.05 15.34 10.12
N THR A 85 5.23 14.36 10.55
CA THR A 85 5.19 13.88 11.94
C THR A 85 5.90 12.53 12.14
N ASN A 86 6.04 11.73 11.08
CA ASN A 86 6.35 10.30 11.10
C ASN A 86 5.38 9.46 11.93
N VAL A 87 4.12 9.90 12.07
CA VAL A 87 3.07 9.19 12.82
C VAL A 87 1.89 8.91 11.90
N ILE A 88 1.47 7.65 11.81
CA ILE A 88 0.28 7.22 11.05
C ILE A 88 -0.96 7.30 11.94
N PHE A 89 -0.87 6.84 13.17
CA PHE A 89 -1.99 6.87 14.12
C PHE A 89 -1.51 6.72 15.57
N ASP A 90 -2.32 7.15 16.53
CA ASP A 90 -2.07 6.91 17.95
C ASP A 90 -2.63 5.54 18.36
N ALA A 91 -1.74 4.62 18.75
CA ALA A 91 -2.10 3.26 19.13
C ALA A 91 -3.12 3.20 20.29
N THR A 92 -3.17 4.23 21.14
CA THR A 92 -4.14 4.28 22.26
C THR A 92 -5.59 4.41 21.78
N ALA A 93 -5.81 5.03 20.62
CA ALA A 93 -7.14 5.19 20.05
C ALA A 93 -7.66 3.91 19.37
N LEU A 94 -6.79 2.94 19.04
CA LEU A 94 -7.19 1.66 18.44
C LEU A 94 -8.02 0.79 19.40
N GLN A 95 -7.81 0.91 20.71
CA GLN A 95 -8.49 0.07 21.70
C GLN A 95 -9.98 0.40 21.85
N THR A 96 -10.38 1.63 21.50
CA THR A 96 -11.75 2.12 21.65
C THR A 96 -12.58 2.07 20.37
N MET A 97 -11.98 1.74 19.23
CA MET A 97 -12.67 1.71 17.93
C MET A 97 -13.69 0.58 17.84
N THR A 98 -14.85 0.89 17.29
CA THR A 98 -15.79 -0.11 16.76
C THR A 98 -15.15 -0.90 15.60
N PRO A 99 -15.71 -2.08 15.22
CA PRO A 99 -15.22 -2.83 14.06
C PRO A 99 -15.22 -2.01 12.76
N ASP A 100 -16.26 -1.21 12.51
CA ASP A 100 -16.37 -0.40 11.29
C ASP A 100 -15.34 0.73 11.26
N GLU A 101 -15.12 1.42 12.38
CA GLU A 101 -14.07 2.44 12.51
C GLU A 101 -12.68 1.86 12.30
N PHE A 102 -12.45 0.64 12.79
CA PHE A 102 -11.20 -0.07 12.58
C PHE A 102 -10.98 -0.43 11.10
N GLN A 103 -11.99 -0.95 10.40
CA GLN A 103 -11.88 -1.21 8.96
C GLN A 103 -11.65 0.08 8.17
N ALA A 104 -12.31 1.19 8.55
CA ALA A 104 -12.06 2.50 7.94
C ALA A 104 -10.63 3.00 8.16
N HIS A 105 -10.07 2.78 9.36
CA HIS A 105 -8.67 3.05 9.67
C HIS A 105 -7.72 2.21 8.80
N ILE A 106 -7.91 0.89 8.74
CA ILE A 106 -7.10 0.02 7.88
C ILE A 106 -7.20 0.43 6.40
N LEU A 107 -8.38 0.81 5.92
CA LEU A 107 -8.56 1.34 4.57
C LEU A 107 -7.75 2.63 4.35
N ALA A 108 -7.73 3.55 5.31
CA ALA A 108 -6.94 4.78 5.22
C ALA A 108 -5.43 4.49 5.13
N VAL A 109 -4.94 3.52 5.92
CA VAL A 109 -3.53 3.08 5.87
C VAL A 109 -3.19 2.38 4.55
N VAL A 110 -4.10 1.57 4.01
CA VAL A 110 -3.93 0.93 2.69
C VAL A 110 -3.94 1.97 1.56
N LYS A 111 -4.82 2.97 1.62
CA LYS A 111 -4.81 4.11 0.69
C LYS A 111 -3.49 4.89 0.75
N LEU A 112 -2.95 5.09 1.95
CA LEU A 112 -1.62 5.67 2.15
C LEU A 112 -0.53 4.81 1.48
N TYR A 113 -0.57 3.49 1.62
CA TYR A 113 0.38 2.59 0.95
C TYR A 113 0.34 2.74 -0.56
N VAL A 114 -0.86 2.72 -1.15
CA VAL A 114 -1.09 2.86 -2.60
C VAL A 114 -0.55 4.20 -3.09
N LEU A 115 -0.89 5.30 -2.41
CA LEU A 115 -0.38 6.63 -2.76
C LEU A 115 1.15 6.67 -2.64
N ALA A 116 1.73 6.10 -1.57
CA ALA A 116 3.17 6.04 -1.38
C ALA A 116 3.89 5.20 -2.45
N GLU A 117 3.22 4.16 -2.99
CA GLU A 117 3.72 3.39 -4.13
C GLU A 117 3.79 4.24 -5.40
N LYS A 118 2.73 5.00 -5.70
CA LYS A 118 2.70 5.96 -6.81
C LYS A 118 3.75 7.07 -6.66
N LEU A 119 3.87 7.63 -5.45
CA LEU A 119 4.84 8.68 -5.11
C LEU A 119 6.27 8.15 -4.91
N GLN A 120 6.48 6.84 -4.97
CA GLN A 120 7.78 6.21 -4.75
C GLN A 120 8.44 6.61 -3.42
N ASP A 121 7.64 6.76 -2.35
CA ASP A 121 8.14 6.94 -0.98
C ASP A 121 8.25 5.58 -0.27
N ARG A 122 9.46 5.02 -0.26
CA ARG A 122 9.76 3.73 0.35
C ARG A 122 9.49 3.69 1.85
N GLN A 123 9.72 4.78 2.57
CA GLN A 123 9.53 4.81 4.02
C GLN A 123 8.04 4.81 4.36
N ALA A 124 7.23 5.58 3.63
CA ALA A 124 5.78 5.57 3.79
C ALA A 124 5.16 4.22 3.45
N LYS A 125 5.59 3.59 2.36
CA LYS A 125 5.17 2.22 2.02
C LYS A 125 5.44 1.22 3.16
N ASN A 126 6.68 1.22 3.65
CA ASN A 126 7.09 0.27 4.69
C ASN A 126 6.32 0.51 5.99
N GLU A 127 6.10 1.77 6.35
CA GLU A 127 5.38 2.09 7.58
C GLU A 127 3.91 1.72 7.50
N ALA A 128 3.25 2.01 6.36
CA ALA A 128 1.86 1.59 6.16
C ALA A 128 1.67 0.08 6.28
N LEU A 129 2.57 -0.74 5.70
CA LEU A 129 2.50 -2.19 5.84
C LEU A 129 2.76 -2.66 7.28
N ARG A 130 3.68 -2.01 8.00
CA ARG A 130 3.93 -2.33 9.42
C ARG A 130 2.71 -2.02 10.26
N THR A 131 2.08 -0.88 10.05
CA THR A 131 0.86 -0.49 10.78
C THR A 131 -0.28 -1.46 10.52
N VAL A 132 -0.54 -1.84 9.27
CA VAL A 132 -1.57 -2.86 8.98
C VAL A 132 -1.27 -4.16 9.71
N LEU A 133 -0.01 -4.62 9.68
CA LEU A 133 0.39 -5.85 10.35
C LEU A 133 0.27 -5.78 11.88
N SER A 134 0.72 -4.69 12.51
CA SER A 134 0.64 -4.51 13.96
C SER A 134 -0.81 -4.42 14.43
N ASP A 135 -1.61 -3.59 13.76
CA ASP A 135 -2.96 -3.28 14.18
C ASP A 135 -3.88 -4.50 14.04
N THR A 136 -3.67 -5.31 13.00
CA THR A 136 -4.37 -6.60 12.84
C THR A 136 -3.91 -7.62 13.88
N ALA A 137 -2.63 -7.67 14.24
CA ALA A 137 -2.12 -8.62 15.25
C ALA A 137 -2.57 -8.32 16.68
N GLU A 138 -2.86 -7.05 17.00
CA GLU A 138 -3.29 -6.61 18.33
C GLU A 138 -4.78 -6.89 18.64
N ARG A 139 -5.59 -7.25 17.63
CA ARG A 139 -7.01 -7.55 17.79
C ARG A 139 -7.32 -9.02 17.50
N SER A 140 -8.49 -9.50 17.96
CA SER A 140 -8.96 -10.87 17.68
C SER A 140 -8.94 -11.14 16.17
N PHE A 141 -8.38 -12.29 15.75
CA PHE A 141 -7.99 -12.55 14.36
C PHE A 141 -9.13 -12.46 13.34
N ALA A 142 -10.38 -12.76 13.71
CA ALA A 142 -11.49 -12.76 12.73
C ALA A 142 -12.03 -11.36 12.39
N ASP A 143 -12.14 -10.47 13.38
CA ASP A 143 -12.75 -9.13 13.21
C ASP A 143 -11.71 -8.05 12.82
N SER A 144 -10.43 -8.41 12.80
CA SER A 144 -9.30 -7.50 12.62
C SER A 144 -8.62 -7.61 11.25
N LEU A 145 -9.01 -8.60 10.43
CA LEU A 145 -8.46 -8.74 9.10
C LEU A 145 -9.02 -7.66 8.17
N PRO A 146 -8.21 -7.16 7.20
CA PRO A 146 -8.71 -6.28 6.16
C PRO A 146 -9.85 -6.98 5.41
N ASN A 147 -11.03 -6.36 5.39
CA ASN A 147 -12.19 -6.91 4.72
C ASN A 147 -12.02 -6.99 3.19
N ALA A 148 -12.98 -7.63 2.52
CA ALA A 148 -12.95 -7.84 1.08
C ALA A 148 -12.82 -6.54 0.26
N GLU A 149 -13.44 -5.44 0.70
CA GLU A 149 -13.33 -4.13 0.03
C GLU A 149 -11.89 -3.60 0.05
N ILE A 150 -11.22 -3.70 1.20
CA ILE A 150 -9.83 -3.25 1.37
C ILE A 150 -8.89 -4.09 0.52
N VAL A 151 -9.08 -5.42 0.51
CA VAL A 151 -8.30 -6.33 -0.34
C VAL A 151 -8.50 -5.99 -1.82
N GLN A 152 -9.74 -5.79 -2.25
CA GLN A 152 -10.09 -5.39 -3.61
C GLN A 152 -9.44 -4.05 -3.99
N PHE A 153 -9.46 -3.07 -3.08
CA PHE A 153 -8.82 -1.77 -3.29
C PHE A 153 -7.31 -1.91 -3.47
N MET A 154 -6.63 -2.71 -2.62
CA MET A 154 -5.20 -2.98 -2.75
C MET A 154 -4.87 -3.57 -4.12
N TYR A 155 -5.62 -4.57 -4.58
CA TYR A 155 -5.39 -5.22 -5.87
C TYR A 155 -5.67 -4.27 -7.05
N ASN A 156 -6.73 -3.48 -7.01
CA ASN A 156 -7.07 -2.56 -8.10
C ASN A 156 -6.05 -1.44 -8.30
N ASN A 157 -5.29 -1.08 -7.26
CA ASN A 157 -4.42 0.09 -7.28
C ASN A 157 -2.91 -0.23 -7.12
N THR A 158 -2.52 -1.50 -7.17
CA THR A 158 -1.12 -1.93 -7.14
C THR A 158 -0.82 -2.90 -8.25
N LEU A 159 0.46 -3.07 -8.61
CA LEU A 159 0.88 -4.02 -9.64
C LEU A 159 1.09 -5.43 -9.07
N GLN A 160 1.09 -6.43 -9.95
CA GLN A 160 1.51 -7.78 -9.61
C GLN A 160 2.93 -7.76 -9.00
N GLY A 161 3.13 -8.52 -7.92
CA GLY A 161 4.39 -8.53 -7.16
C GLY A 161 4.52 -7.41 -6.12
N SER A 162 3.52 -6.54 -5.97
CA SER A 162 3.47 -5.58 -4.86
C SER A 162 3.48 -6.31 -3.51
N LEU A 163 4.29 -5.80 -2.57
CA LEU A 163 4.37 -6.34 -1.21
C LEU A 163 3.05 -6.17 -0.45
N GLY A 164 2.25 -5.16 -0.80
CA GLY A 164 0.92 -4.96 -0.22
C GLY A 164 -0.03 -6.12 -0.56
N ARG A 165 -0.04 -6.58 -1.82
CA ARG A 165 -0.82 -7.76 -2.23
C ARG A 165 -0.36 -9.02 -1.49
N ARG A 166 0.95 -9.20 -1.34
CA ARG A 166 1.52 -10.32 -0.59
C ARG A 166 1.08 -10.31 0.88
N LEU A 167 1.15 -9.15 1.54
CA LEU A 167 0.68 -9.02 2.93
C LEU A 167 -0.80 -9.42 3.06
N MET A 168 -1.66 -8.98 2.14
CA MET A 168 -3.08 -9.36 2.16
C MET A 168 -3.25 -10.88 2.08
N VAL A 169 -2.47 -11.56 1.23
CA VAL A 169 -2.53 -13.02 1.11
C VAL A 169 -2.03 -13.69 2.39
N ASP A 170 -0.89 -13.25 2.92
CA ASP A 170 -0.27 -13.82 4.12
C ASP A 170 -1.19 -13.67 5.35
N LEU A 171 -1.87 -12.53 5.51
CA LEU A 171 -2.85 -12.30 6.59
C LEU A 171 -4.05 -13.25 6.50
N TRP A 172 -4.44 -13.64 5.29
CA TRP A 172 -5.60 -14.50 5.04
C TRP A 172 -5.24 -15.99 4.94
N ASN A 173 -3.96 -16.36 4.92
CA ASN A 173 -3.51 -17.73 4.73
C ASN A 173 -3.93 -18.67 5.89
N ASP A 174 -4.05 -18.15 7.11
CA ASP A 174 -4.45 -18.92 8.29
C ASP A 174 -5.98 -18.91 8.54
N VAL A 175 -6.76 -18.27 7.66
CA VAL A 175 -8.22 -18.21 7.79
C VAL A 175 -8.85 -19.52 7.34
N HIS A 176 -9.84 -20.02 8.09
CA HIS A 176 -10.60 -21.20 7.69
C HIS A 176 -11.25 -20.99 6.31
N ALA A 177 -11.11 -22.00 5.44
CA ALA A 177 -11.63 -21.95 4.07
C ALA A 177 -13.13 -21.58 3.96
N THR A 178 -13.93 -21.93 4.98
CA THR A 178 -15.35 -21.56 5.05
C THR A 178 -15.54 -20.04 5.13
N SER A 179 -14.78 -19.35 5.97
CA SER A 179 -14.84 -17.88 6.10
C SER A 179 -14.35 -17.17 4.84
N ILE A 180 -13.37 -17.75 4.15
CA ILE A 180 -12.90 -17.27 2.83
C ILE A 180 -14.02 -17.40 1.78
N ILE A 181 -14.76 -18.51 1.77
CA ILE A 181 -15.83 -18.78 0.81
C ILE A 181 -17.08 -17.93 1.08
N GLU A 182 -17.35 -17.60 2.34
CA GLU A 182 -18.46 -16.70 2.71
C GLU A 182 -18.25 -15.30 2.15
N GLN A 183 -17.01 -14.82 2.05
CA GLN A 183 -16.67 -13.51 1.52
C GLN A 183 -16.41 -13.49 -0.01
N ARG A 184 -16.75 -14.58 -0.72
CA ARG A 184 -16.46 -14.78 -2.16
C ARG A 184 -16.96 -13.70 -3.10
N GLU A 185 -18.03 -12.99 -2.75
CA GLU A 185 -18.64 -11.99 -3.63
C GLU A 185 -17.91 -10.64 -3.57
N GLY A 186 -17.19 -10.35 -2.49
CA GLY A 186 -16.42 -9.11 -2.34
C GLY A 186 -14.93 -9.22 -2.72
N ILE A 187 -14.41 -10.43 -2.82
CA ILE A 187 -12.96 -10.67 -3.02
C ILE A 187 -12.64 -10.82 -4.50
N CYS A 188 -11.58 -10.13 -4.96
CA CYS A 188 -11.17 -10.15 -6.36
C CYS A 188 -10.62 -11.52 -6.81
N LYS A 189 -10.81 -11.86 -8.09
CA LYS A 189 -10.34 -13.13 -8.67
C LYS A 189 -8.84 -13.32 -8.56
N GLU A 190 -8.06 -12.25 -8.75
CA GLU A 190 -6.59 -12.30 -8.65
C GLU A 190 -6.14 -12.69 -7.24
N PHE A 191 -6.73 -12.09 -6.20
CA PHE A 191 -6.44 -12.44 -4.83
C PHE A 191 -6.80 -13.89 -4.52
N PHE A 192 -7.95 -14.39 -5.00
CA PHE A 192 -8.30 -15.80 -4.81
C PHE A 192 -7.27 -16.76 -5.41
N VAL A 193 -6.73 -16.42 -6.58
CA VAL A 193 -5.68 -17.21 -7.23
C VAL A 193 -4.41 -17.16 -6.39
N ASP A 194 -3.98 -15.98 -5.96
CA ASP A 194 -2.76 -15.82 -5.14
C ASP A 194 -2.89 -16.53 -3.78
N LEU A 195 -4.05 -16.44 -3.12
CA LEU A 195 -4.36 -17.14 -1.88
C LEU A 195 -4.42 -18.66 -2.07
N ALA A 196 -5.04 -19.14 -3.14
CA ALA A 196 -5.04 -20.57 -3.45
C ALA A 196 -3.63 -21.11 -3.68
N HIS A 197 -2.76 -20.34 -4.36
CA HIS A 197 -1.35 -20.70 -4.52
C HIS A 197 -0.60 -20.77 -3.19
N ALA A 198 -0.83 -19.81 -2.28
CA ALA A 198 -0.25 -19.83 -0.94
C ALA A 198 -0.68 -21.07 -0.16
N LEU A 199 -2.00 -21.34 -0.09
CA LEU A 199 -2.58 -22.51 0.60
C LEU A 199 -2.14 -23.86 0.00
N LEU A 200 -1.89 -23.92 -1.31
CA LEU A 200 -1.44 -25.14 -1.99
C LEU A 200 0.05 -25.44 -1.76
N GLY A 201 0.86 -24.43 -1.44
CA GLY A 201 2.27 -24.58 -1.09
C GLY A 201 2.50 -25.46 0.15
N GLU A 202 1.46 -25.69 0.96
CA GLU A 202 1.54 -26.37 2.26
C GLU A 202 0.99 -27.81 2.28
N ARG A 203 0.48 -28.36 1.16
CA ARG A 203 -0.14 -29.71 1.13
C ARG A 203 0.75 -30.82 0.54
N PRO A 204 0.84 -32.01 1.18
CA PRO A 204 1.47 -33.18 0.57
C PRO A 204 0.57 -33.84 -0.48
N SER A 205 1.17 -34.17 -1.62
CA SER A 205 0.78 -35.15 -2.66
C SER A 205 -0.67 -35.18 -3.19
N ARG A 206 -0.78 -35.07 -4.51
CA ARG A 206 -2.00 -35.12 -5.34
C ARG A 206 -2.91 -36.31 -5.00
N LYS A 207 -4.09 -36.07 -4.40
CA LYS A 207 -5.18 -37.07 -4.36
C LYS A 207 -5.62 -37.39 -5.79
N ARG A 208 -6.00 -38.66 -6.05
CA ARG A 208 -6.57 -39.11 -7.33
C ARG A 208 -7.80 -38.26 -7.69
N ASN A 209 -7.94 -37.92 -8.96
CA ASN A 209 -9.08 -37.14 -9.46
C ASN A 209 -10.40 -37.88 -9.17
N GLY A 210 -11.30 -37.22 -8.42
CA GLY A 210 -12.59 -37.77 -7.99
C GLY A 210 -13.43 -38.31 -9.15
N ALA A 211 -13.54 -37.55 -10.25
CA ALA A 211 -14.30 -37.98 -11.41
C ALA A 211 -13.74 -39.25 -12.07
N LEU A 212 -12.42 -39.42 -12.05
CA LEU A 212 -11.76 -40.63 -12.54
C LEU A 212 -11.88 -41.80 -11.55
N SER A 213 -12.16 -41.55 -10.27
CA SER A 213 -12.37 -42.60 -9.26
C SER A 213 -13.83 -43.02 -9.09
N TYR A 214 -14.80 -42.13 -9.32
CA TYR A 214 -16.22 -42.39 -9.10
C TYR A 214 -16.94 -43.01 -10.31
N GLY A 215 -16.36 -42.86 -11.51
CA GLY A 215 -16.90 -43.44 -12.75
C GLY A 215 -18.10 -42.67 -13.31
N ALA A 216 -18.38 -42.86 -14.61
CA ALA A 216 -19.36 -42.03 -15.32
C ALA A 216 -20.80 -42.07 -14.75
N LYS A 217 -21.16 -43.17 -14.08
CA LYS A 217 -22.51 -43.38 -13.53
C LYS A 217 -22.92 -42.38 -12.46
N GLU A 218 -21.97 -41.83 -11.68
CA GLU A 218 -22.30 -40.79 -10.69
C GLU A 218 -22.66 -39.44 -11.33
N TYR A 219 -22.38 -39.28 -12.63
CA TYR A 219 -22.59 -38.03 -13.36
C TYR A 219 -23.66 -38.15 -14.45
N CYS A 220 -24.28 -39.32 -14.59
CA CYS A 220 -25.34 -39.57 -15.56
C CYS A 220 -26.69 -39.62 -14.84
N GLU A 221 -27.68 -38.92 -15.39
CA GLU A 221 -29.07 -39.01 -14.92
C GLU A 221 -29.62 -40.42 -15.19
N GLU A 222 -30.39 -40.97 -14.25
CA GLU A 222 -31.08 -42.25 -14.47
C GLU A 222 -32.22 -42.04 -15.47
N LEU A 223 -32.28 -42.89 -16.50
CA LEU A 223 -33.32 -42.89 -17.54
C LEU A 223 -34.62 -43.53 -17.04
#